data_AF-A0A367IJQ3-F1
#
_entry.id   AF-A0A367IJQ3-F1
#
_cell.length_a   1.000
_cell.length_b   1.000
_cell.length_c   1.000
_cell.angle_alpha   90.00
_cell.angle_beta   90.00
_cell.angle_gamma   90.00
#
_symmetry.space_group_name_H-M   'P 1'
#
loop_
_entity.id
_entity.type
_entity.pdbx_description
1 polymer ?
#
loop_
_entity_poly.entity_id
_entity_poly.type
_entity_poly.pdbx_seq_one_letter_code
_entity_poly.pdbx_strand_id
1 'polypeptide(L)'
;MEITSLVNAILTFNQLLKEARQPNVASWQPLFITQCTDWCIFIETELASLSNEERQNIRTRAQQDTKDILPSINQLLDAHHYFFKVLLRNVFLNNDTYLYIMKNYRFLNQPEQDVLMKARKKQFIYFFKIT
;
A
#
# COMPACT_ATOMS: atom_id res chain seq x y z
N MET A 1 -19.23 -4.62 6.00
CA MET A 1 -18.37 -3.41 6.13
C MET A 1 -18.97 -2.35 5.23
N GLU A 2 -19.12 -1.10 5.69
CA GLU A 2 -19.85 -0.08 4.94
C GLU A 2 -19.03 0.39 3.73
N ILE A 3 -19.60 0.26 2.52
CA ILE A 3 -19.02 0.72 1.24
C ILE A 3 -18.47 2.15 1.34
N THR A 4 -19.10 3.00 2.16
CA THR A 4 -18.68 4.37 2.45
C THR A 4 -17.25 4.46 3.00
N SER A 5 -16.83 3.51 3.85
CA SER A 5 -15.49 3.50 4.46
C SER A 5 -14.38 3.27 3.44
N LEU A 6 -14.59 2.33 2.50
CA LEU A 6 -13.63 2.04 1.43
C LEU A 6 -13.56 3.17 0.39
N VAL A 7 -14.71 3.77 0.03
CA VAL A 7 -14.73 4.95 -0.84
C VAL A 7 -13.92 6.09 -0.22
N ASN A 8 -14.15 6.39 1.07
CA ASN A 8 -13.38 7.42 1.78
C ASN A 8 -11.89 7.09 1.84
N ALA A 9 -11.52 5.82 2.09
CA ALA A 9 -10.13 5.40 2.08
C ALA A 9 -9.46 5.62 0.71
N ILE A 10 -10.16 5.32 -0.39
CA ILE A 10 -9.65 5.56 -1.76
C ILE A 10 -9.47 7.05 -2.02
N LEU A 11 -10.41 7.90 -1.58
CA LEU A 11 -10.31 9.35 -1.70
C LEU A 11 -9.12 9.90 -0.91
N THR A 12 -8.96 9.48 0.35
CA THR A 12 -7.83 9.82 1.21
C THR A 12 -6.51 9.36 0.59
N PHE A 13 -6.45 8.13 0.06
CA PHE A 13 -5.28 7.62 -0.62
C PHE A 13 -4.92 8.44 -1.87
N ASN A 14 -5.91 8.85 -2.66
CA ASN A 14 -5.66 9.70 -3.81
C ASN A 14 -5.09 11.07 -3.41
N GLN A 15 -5.61 11.67 -2.35
CA GLN A 15 -5.07 12.90 -1.79
C GLN A 15 -3.63 12.71 -1.29
N LEU A 16 -3.39 11.60 -0.59
CA LEU A 16 -2.06 11.23 -0.12
C LEU A 16 -1.04 11.08 -1.26
N LEU A 17 -1.43 10.47 -2.37
CA LEU A 17 -0.58 10.34 -3.55
C LEU A 17 -0.23 11.69 -4.19
N LYS A 18 -1.12 12.69 -4.07
CA LYS A 18 -0.81 14.05 -4.53
C LYS A 18 0.24 14.68 -3.63
N GLU A 19 0.04 14.62 -2.32
CA GLU A 19 0.98 15.18 -1.35
C GLU A 19 2.34 14.50 -1.43
N ALA A 20 2.37 13.17 -1.64
CA ALA A 20 3.59 12.40 -1.86
C ALA A 20 4.40 12.85 -3.10
N ARG A 21 3.84 13.65 -4.01
CA ARG A 21 4.52 14.25 -5.18
C ARG A 21 4.95 15.70 -4.95
N GLN A 22 4.59 16.29 -3.83
CA GLN A 22 4.92 17.67 -3.49
C GLN A 22 6.21 17.76 -2.65
N PRO A 23 6.83 18.94 -2.53
CA PRO A 23 8.05 19.12 -1.73
C PRO A 23 7.87 18.85 -0.22
N ASN A 24 6.63 18.94 0.29
CA ASN A 24 6.32 18.68 1.69
C ASN A 24 6.63 17.23 2.12
N VAL A 25 6.82 16.29 1.19
CA VAL A 25 7.29 14.93 1.52
C VAL A 25 8.61 14.94 2.30
N ALA A 26 9.43 15.99 2.14
CA ALA A 26 10.69 16.15 2.85
C ALA A 26 10.52 16.29 4.37
N SER A 27 9.33 16.65 4.86
CA SER A 27 9.03 16.75 6.29
C SER A 27 8.31 15.52 6.85
N TRP A 28 7.99 14.53 6.00
CA TRP A 28 7.27 13.35 6.44
C TRP A 28 8.13 12.47 7.34
N GLN A 29 7.64 12.25 8.56
CA GLN A 29 8.30 11.38 9.52
C GLN A 29 8.02 9.90 9.19
N PRO A 30 8.95 8.99 9.52
CA PRO A 30 8.77 7.55 9.30
C PRO A 30 7.44 7.00 9.83
N LEU A 31 7.01 7.46 11.02
CA LEU A 31 5.74 7.05 11.61
C LEU A 31 4.54 7.41 10.74
N PHE A 32 4.53 8.61 10.16
CA PHE A 32 3.46 9.03 9.25
C PHE A 32 3.44 8.14 8.00
N ILE A 33 4.60 7.83 7.44
CA ILE A 33 4.71 6.93 6.28
C ILE A 33 4.17 5.54 6.63
N THR A 34 4.45 5.01 7.82
CA THR A 34 3.86 3.73 8.28
C THR A 34 2.33 3.80 8.34
N GLN A 35 1.77 4.87 8.88
CA GLN A 35 0.31 5.03 8.91
C GLN A 35 -0.26 5.06 7.49
N CYS A 36 0.42 5.73 6.54
CA CYS A 36 0.03 5.72 5.13
C CYS A 36 0.05 4.31 4.53
N THR A 37 1.04 3.48 4.89
CA THR A 37 1.10 2.10 4.44
C THR A 37 -0.04 1.25 5.01
N ASP A 38 -0.47 1.51 6.25
CA ASP A 38 -1.63 0.82 6.84
C ASP A 38 -2.91 1.10 6.06
N TRP A 39 -3.10 2.35 5.60
CA TRP A 39 -4.20 2.72 4.70
C TRP A 39 -4.14 1.98 3.35
N CYS A 40 -2.94 1.82 2.80
CA CYS A 40 -2.76 1.06 1.55
C CYS A 40 -3.17 -0.40 1.73
N ILE A 41 -2.70 -1.05 2.80
CA ILE A 41 -3.01 -2.45 3.12
C ILE A 41 -4.52 -2.63 3.34
N PHE A 42 -5.18 -1.68 4.02
CA PHE A 42 -6.63 -1.69 4.17
C PHE A 42 -7.35 -1.69 2.81
N ILE A 43 -6.99 -0.76 1.91
CA ILE A 43 -7.59 -0.67 0.57
C ILE A 43 -7.39 -1.98 -0.21
N GLU A 44 -6.18 -2.52 -0.22
CA GLU A 44 -5.85 -3.78 -0.89
C GLU A 44 -6.69 -4.94 -0.35
N THR A 45 -6.75 -5.08 0.98
CA THR A 45 -7.47 -6.16 1.66
C THR A 45 -8.97 -6.10 1.36
N GLU A 46 -9.57 -4.91 1.48
CA GLU A 46 -11.00 -4.74 1.23
C GLU A 46 -11.34 -4.99 -0.24
N LEU A 47 -10.58 -4.41 -1.18
CA LEU A 47 -10.80 -4.65 -2.60
C LEU A 47 -10.59 -6.10 -2.99
N ALA A 48 -9.60 -6.80 -2.41
CA ALA A 48 -9.34 -8.21 -2.70
C ALA A 48 -10.54 -9.10 -2.38
N SER A 49 -11.34 -8.74 -1.36
CA SER A 49 -12.52 -9.50 -0.95
C SER A 49 -13.73 -9.37 -1.89
N LEU A 50 -13.72 -8.36 -2.77
CA LEU A 50 -14.84 -8.01 -3.64
C LEU A 50 -14.70 -8.62 -5.04
N SER A 51 -15.84 -8.79 -5.73
CA SER A 51 -15.88 -9.12 -7.15
C SER A 51 -15.36 -7.97 -8.02
N ASN A 52 -14.99 -8.27 -9.28
CA ASN A 52 -14.53 -7.23 -10.21
C ASN A 52 -15.59 -6.16 -10.48
N GLU A 53 -16.87 -6.52 -10.50
CA GLU A 53 -17.97 -5.58 -10.69
C GLU A 53 -18.09 -4.62 -9.49
N GLU A 54 -18.08 -5.16 -8.26
CA GLU A 54 -18.13 -4.37 -7.04
C GLU A 54 -16.94 -3.41 -6.92
N ARG A 55 -15.73 -3.87 -7.26
CA ARG A 55 -14.53 -3.03 -7.30
C ARG A 55 -14.73 -1.83 -8.24
N GLN A 56 -15.26 -2.06 -9.43
CA GLN A 56 -15.52 -0.98 -10.38
C GLN A 56 -16.63 -0.03 -9.93
N ASN A 57 -17.67 -0.55 -9.30
CA ASN A 57 -18.73 0.28 -8.72
C ASN A 57 -18.18 1.19 -7.63
N ILE A 58 -17.32 0.67 -6.75
CA ILE A 58 -16.66 1.47 -5.70
C ILE A 58 -15.76 2.55 -6.30
N ARG A 59 -14.90 2.20 -7.26
CA ARG A 59 -14.04 3.20 -7.92
C ARG A 59 -14.86 4.26 -8.65
N THR A 60 -15.94 3.86 -9.32
CA THR A 60 -16.84 4.80 -10.01
C THR A 60 -17.48 5.77 -9.03
N ARG A 61 -17.97 5.26 -7.89
CA ARG A 61 -18.53 6.10 -6.83
C ARG A 61 -17.49 7.07 -6.26
N ALA A 62 -16.29 6.58 -5.92
CA ALA A 62 -15.20 7.45 -5.48
C ALA A 62 -14.84 8.50 -6.54
N GLN A 63 -14.88 8.14 -7.83
CA GLN A 63 -14.59 9.08 -8.92
C GLN A 63 -15.65 10.17 -9.06
N GLN A 64 -16.90 9.92 -8.67
CA GLN A 64 -17.95 10.94 -8.65
C GLN A 64 -17.72 11.97 -7.53
N ASP A 65 -17.08 11.56 -6.44
CA ASP A 65 -16.83 12.39 -5.27
C ASP A 65 -15.54 13.24 -5.37
N THR A 66 -14.77 13.10 -6.46
CA THR A 66 -13.57 13.90 -6.71
C THR A 66 -13.42 14.33 -8.17
N LYS A 67 -12.82 15.50 -8.39
CA LYS A 67 -12.44 15.99 -9.72
C LYS A 67 -11.11 15.41 -10.20
N ASP A 68 -10.40 14.71 -9.33
CA ASP A 68 -9.09 14.16 -9.62
C ASP A 68 -9.18 12.81 -10.29
N ILE A 69 -8.18 12.49 -11.11
CA ILE A 69 -8.07 11.17 -11.71
C ILE A 69 -7.67 10.18 -10.62
N LEU A 70 -8.58 9.24 -10.31
CA LEU A 70 -8.29 8.17 -9.36
C LEU A 70 -7.37 7.10 -9.98
N PRO A 71 -6.51 6.47 -9.15
CA PRO A 71 -5.76 5.29 -9.57
C PRO A 71 -6.68 4.21 -10.16
N SER A 72 -6.15 3.41 -11.09
CA SER A 72 -6.89 2.27 -11.65
C SER A 72 -7.12 1.19 -10.57
N ILE A 73 -8.07 0.28 -10.79
CA ILE A 73 -8.31 -0.85 -9.86
C ILE A 73 -7.02 -1.65 -9.63
N ASN A 74 -6.22 -1.89 -10.67
CA ASN A 74 -4.96 -2.62 -10.52
C ASN A 74 -3.97 -1.85 -9.64
N GLN A 75 -3.94 -0.52 -9.72
CA GLN A 75 -3.12 0.31 -8.83
C GLN A 75 -3.66 0.38 -7.40
N LEU A 76 -4.96 0.21 -7.19
CA LEU A 76 -5.57 0.16 -5.86
C LEU A 76 -5.40 -1.24 -5.21
N LEU A 77 -5.41 -2.30 -6.01
CA LEU A 77 -5.07 -3.66 -5.56
C LEU A 77 -3.58 -3.86 -5.27
N ASP A 78 -2.74 -2.92 -5.74
CA ASP A 78 -1.30 -2.84 -5.48
C ASP A 78 -0.94 -1.47 -4.88
N ALA A 79 -1.85 -0.91 -4.06
CA ALA A 79 -1.77 0.45 -3.52
C ALA A 79 -0.49 0.70 -2.73
N HIS A 80 -0.05 -0.29 -1.95
CA HIS A 80 1.12 -0.21 -1.10
C HIS A 80 2.39 -0.09 -1.93
N HIS A 81 2.53 -0.94 -2.95
CA HIS A 81 3.64 -0.86 -3.88
C HIS A 81 3.59 0.42 -4.70
N TYR A 82 2.39 0.79 -5.17
CA TYR A 82 2.18 2.01 -5.96
C TYR A 82 2.55 3.27 -5.16
N PHE A 83 2.19 3.33 -3.88
CA PHE A 83 2.56 4.42 -2.97
C PHE A 83 4.07 4.59 -2.84
N PHE A 84 4.80 3.51 -2.57
CA PHE A 84 6.26 3.57 -2.49
C PHE A 84 6.91 3.97 -3.82
N LYS A 85 6.39 3.50 -4.95
CA LYS A 85 6.83 3.95 -6.28
C LYS A 85 6.65 5.46 -6.46
N VAL A 86 5.55 6.04 -5.94
CA VAL A 86 5.32 7.48 -6.00
C VAL A 86 6.31 8.23 -5.10
N LEU A 87 6.52 7.78 -3.88
CA LEU A 87 7.50 8.39 -2.96
C LEU A 87 8.90 8.39 -3.58
N LEU A 88 9.39 7.24 -4.06
CA LEU A 88 10.73 7.10 -4.63
C LEU A 88 10.97 7.93 -5.90
N ARG A 89 9.90 8.35 -6.60
CA ARG A 89 9.99 9.24 -7.76
C ARG A 89 10.07 10.71 -7.35
N ASN A 90 9.83 11.05 -6.09
CA ASN A 90 9.85 12.42 -5.63
C ASN A 90 11.30 12.88 -5.37
N VAL A 91 11.72 13.91 -6.10
CA VAL A 91 13.08 14.50 -6.03
C VAL A 91 13.38 15.23 -4.72
N PHE A 92 12.35 15.53 -3.93
CA PHE A 92 12.46 16.27 -2.67
C PHE A 92 12.61 15.37 -1.44
N LEU A 93 12.69 14.05 -1.61
CA LEU A 93 12.96 13.15 -0.49
C LEU A 93 14.29 13.50 0.18
N ASN A 94 14.27 13.72 1.50
CA ASN A 94 15.49 13.82 2.28
C ASN A 94 16.14 12.42 2.44
N ASN A 95 17.42 12.39 2.82
CA ASN A 95 18.19 11.14 2.93
C ASN A 95 17.59 10.14 3.93
N ASP A 96 17.13 10.61 5.10
CA ASP A 96 16.60 9.73 6.14
C ASP A 96 15.29 9.06 5.71
N THR A 97 14.39 9.84 5.11
CA THR A 97 13.12 9.36 4.54
C THR A 97 13.39 8.42 3.37
N TYR A 98 14.35 8.73 2.50
CA TYR A 98 14.76 7.85 1.41
C TYR A 98 15.28 6.49 1.93
N LEU A 99 16.17 6.49 2.92
CA LEU A 99 16.70 5.27 3.51
C LEU A 99 15.60 4.45 4.19
N TYR A 100 14.67 5.11 4.88
CA TYR A 100 13.50 4.47 5.46
C TYR A 100 12.63 3.79 4.39
N ILE A 101 12.29 4.52 3.32
CA ILE A 101 11.49 3.98 2.21
C ILE A 101 12.20 2.79 1.58
N MET A 102 13.49 2.92 1.25
CA MET A 102 14.26 1.84 0.62
C MET A 102 14.33 0.58 1.50
N LYS A 103 14.48 0.74 2.81
CA LYS A 103 14.49 -0.38 3.76
C LYS A 103 13.17 -1.16 3.73
N ASN A 104 12.03 -0.46 3.65
CA ASN A 104 10.71 -1.08 3.64
C ASN A 104 10.28 -1.57 2.25
N TYR A 105 10.63 -0.85 1.18
CA TYR A 105 10.33 -1.20 -0.20
C TYR A 105 11.13 -2.42 -0.71
N ARG A 106 12.30 -2.69 -0.12
CA ARG A 106 13.10 -3.89 -0.46
C ARG A 106 12.31 -5.18 -0.24
N PHE A 107 11.42 -5.23 0.75
CA PHE A 107 10.57 -6.39 1.01
C PHE A 107 9.53 -6.64 -0.10
N LEU A 108 9.13 -5.59 -0.83
CA LEU A 108 8.16 -5.68 -1.93
C LEU A 108 8.78 -6.12 -3.27
N ASN A 109 10.11 -6.09 -3.40
CA ASN A 109 10.84 -6.51 -4.60
C ASN A 109 11.70 -7.77 -4.40
N GLN A 110 11.68 -8.36 -3.20
CA GLN A 110 12.27 -9.68 -3.01
C GLN A 110 11.25 -10.72 -3.49
N PRO A 111 11.57 -11.56 -4.50
CA PRO A 111 10.74 -12.69 -4.82
C PRO A 111 10.59 -13.52 -3.54
N GLU A 112 9.35 -13.83 -3.19
CA GLU A 112 8.88 -14.59 -2.02
C GLU A 112 9.50 -15.99 -1.83
N GLN A 113 10.58 -16.34 -2.51
CA GLN A 113 11.21 -17.65 -2.36
C GLN A 113 11.98 -17.79 -1.04
N ASP A 114 12.63 -16.76 -0.50
CA ASP A 114 13.47 -16.92 0.70
C ASP A 114 12.71 -16.76 2.04
N VAL A 115 11.65 -15.95 2.08
CA VAL A 115 10.90 -15.71 3.32
C VAL A 115 9.90 -16.84 3.61
N LEU A 116 9.21 -17.36 2.57
CA LEU A 116 8.33 -18.53 2.70
C LEU A 116 9.13 -19.82 3.00
N MET A 117 10.34 -19.98 2.47
CA MET A 117 11.20 -21.14 2.76
C MET A 117 11.74 -21.14 4.20
N LYS A 118 12.04 -19.98 4.78
CA LYS A 118 12.45 -19.88 6.20
C LYS A 118 11.27 -20.07 7.17
N ALA A 119 10.08 -19.59 6.82
CA ALA A 119 8.87 -19.81 7.62
C ALA A 119 8.45 -21.30 7.63
N ARG A 120 8.48 -21.98 6.48
CA ARG A 120 8.18 -23.41 6.37
C ARG A 120 9.21 -24.30 7.06
N LYS A 121 10.52 -23.99 7.00
CA LYS A 121 11.54 -24.75 7.74
C LYS A 121 11.36 -24.67 9.26
N LYS A 122 10.95 -23.53 9.80
CA LYS A 122 10.67 -23.41 11.25
C LYS A 122 9.44 -24.22 11.66
N GLN A 123 8.37 -24.26 10.87
CA GLN A 123 7.20 -25.10 11.18
C GLN A 123 7.47 -26.60 11.05
N PHE A 124 8.29 -27.04 10.09
CA PHE A 124 8.66 -28.45 9.95
C PHE A 124 9.56 -28.97 11.07
N ILE A 125 10.43 -28.12 11.66
CA ILE A 125 11.28 -28.53 12.78
C ILE A 125 10.48 -28.71 14.08
N TYR A 126 9.36 -27.99 14.25
CA TYR A 126 8.47 -28.17 15.42
C TYR A 126 7.51 -29.36 15.29
N PHE A 127 7.16 -29.79 14.08
CA PHE A 127 6.29 -30.96 13.87
C PHE A 127 7.01 -32.32 14.00
N PHE A 128 8.34 -32.37 13.90
CA PHE A 128 9.12 -33.62 14.04
C PHE A 128 9.80 -33.79 15.42
N LYS A 129 9.51 -32.92 16.40
CA LYS A 129 9.97 -33.08 17.79
C LYS A 129 8.87 -33.44 18.79
N ILE A 130 7.66 -33.74 18.30
CA ILE A 130 6.56 -34.25 19.11
C ILE A 130 5.96 -35.47 18.38
N THR A 131 6.73 -36.54 18.32
CA THR A 131 6.30 -37.94 18.20
C THR A 131 7.48 -38.82 18.60
#